data_AF-A0A819PKS4-F1
#
_entry.id   AF-A0A819PKS4-F1
#
_cell.length_a   1.000
_cell.length_b   1.000
_cell.length_c   1.000
_cell.angle_alpha   90.00
_cell.angle_beta   90.00
_cell.angle_gamma   90.00
#
_symmetry.space_group_name_H-M   'P 1'
#
loop_
_entity.id
_entity.type
_entity.pdbx_description
1 polymer ?
#
loop_
_entity_poly.entity_id
_entity_poly.type
_entity_poly.pdbx_seq_one_letter_code
_entity_poly.pdbx_strand_id
1 'polypeptide(L)'
;YCSLTYRRVAEPLTKLRHCQRPCEFGGNCIRYHDQKHITNEQHPFNLPCPYTPFSCKMFAKLLQPSNEQNSSPNANEMNEIKRHCYRYSHVCPWGRLCNNQSEEHLSTTIHIAKEMC
;
A
#
# COMPACT_ATOMS: atom_id res chain seq x y z
N TYR A 1 10.73 -11.13 -18.67
CA TYR A 1 11.26 -10.37 -19.82
C TYR A 1 10.14 -9.48 -20.32
N CYS A 2 10.29 -8.15 -20.26
CA CYS A 2 9.31 -7.21 -20.79
C CYS A 2 9.43 -7.17 -22.31
N SER A 3 8.69 -8.04 -23.00
CA SER A 3 8.60 -8.07 -24.45
C SER A 3 7.29 -7.41 -24.90
N LEU A 4 7.28 -6.07 -24.93
CA LEU A 4 6.23 -5.30 -25.60
C LEU A 4 6.82 -4.65 -26.84
N THR A 5 6.73 -5.36 -27.95
CA THR A 5 6.85 -4.80 -29.30
C THR A 5 5.59 -4.00 -29.61
N TYR A 6 5.58 -2.69 -29.38
CA TYR A 6 4.64 -1.82 -30.10
C TYR A 6 5.10 -0.36 -30.24
N ARG A 7 4.86 0.15 -31.45
CA ARG A 7 5.30 1.41 -32.05
C ARG A 7 4.87 2.69 -31.31
N ARG A 8 5.69 3.74 -31.47
CA ARG A 8 5.39 5.19 -31.36
C ARG A 8 4.62 5.54 -30.07
N VAL A 9 5.27 5.81 -28.95
CA VAL A 9 5.90 7.10 -28.58
C VAL A 9 6.98 6.77 -27.54
N ALA A 10 8.16 7.39 -27.61
CA ALA A 10 9.21 7.24 -26.62
C ALA A 10 8.83 7.95 -25.30
N GLU A 11 7.83 7.44 -24.59
CA GLU A 11 7.78 7.65 -23.14
C GLU A 11 8.83 6.74 -22.49
N PRO A 12 9.59 7.22 -21.49
CA PRO A 12 10.58 6.38 -20.86
C PRO A 12 9.87 5.18 -20.22
N LEU A 13 10.21 3.98 -20.70
CA LEU A 13 9.70 2.67 -20.24
C LEU A 13 9.83 2.45 -18.72
N THR A 14 10.56 3.34 -18.04
CA THR A 14 10.68 3.46 -16.58
C THR A 14 9.38 3.84 -15.87
N LYS A 15 8.32 4.25 -16.59
CA LYS A 15 7.03 4.63 -16.00
C LYS A 15 6.10 3.47 -15.65
N LEU A 16 6.33 2.27 -16.19
CA LEU A 16 5.46 1.11 -15.92
C LEU A 16 6.01 0.32 -14.73
N ARG A 17 5.18 0.12 -13.69
CA ARG A 17 5.58 -0.58 -12.44
C ARG A 17 6.20 -1.96 -12.68
N HIS A 18 5.74 -2.69 -13.70
CA HIS A 18 6.27 -4.02 -14.03
C HIS A 18 7.64 -4.00 -14.74
N CYS A 19 8.12 -2.83 -15.16
CA CYS A 19 9.44 -2.62 -15.76
C CYS A 19 10.48 -2.13 -14.74
N GLN A 20 10.06 -1.80 -13.52
CA GLN A 20 10.94 -1.34 -12.46
C GLN A 20 11.72 -2.52 -11.85
N ARG A 21 12.90 -2.24 -11.30
CA ARG A 21 13.67 -3.25 -10.56
C ARG A 21 12.89 -3.63 -9.30
N PRO A 22 12.66 -4.93 -9.02
CA PRO A 22 12.08 -5.34 -7.75
C PRO A 22 12.87 -4.79 -6.57
N CYS A 23 12.16 -4.24 -5.59
CA CYS A 23 12.77 -3.86 -4.34
C CYS A 23 13.22 -5.11 -3.60
N GLU A 24 14.48 -5.12 -3.13
CA GLU A 24 15.08 -6.25 -2.40
C GLU A 24 14.31 -6.60 -1.12
N PHE A 25 13.60 -5.63 -0.54
CA PHE A 25 12.82 -5.80 0.69
C PHE A 25 11.33 -6.08 0.44
N GLY A 26 10.85 -5.96 -0.81
CA GLY A 26 9.46 -6.19 -1.18
C GLY A 26 8.47 -5.49 -0.24
N GLY A 27 7.54 -6.27 0.34
CA GLY A 27 6.51 -5.77 1.27
C GLY A 27 7.04 -5.27 2.61
N ASN A 28 8.30 -5.57 2.94
CA ASN A 28 8.94 -5.20 4.21
C ASN A 28 9.81 -3.94 4.09
N CYS A 29 9.70 -3.20 2.98
CA CYS A 29 10.57 -2.07 2.69
C CYS A 29 10.39 -0.93 3.70
N ILE A 30 11.46 -0.59 4.43
CA ILE A 30 11.48 0.55 5.37
C ILE A 30 11.56 1.92 4.68
N ARG A 31 12.02 1.95 3.42
CA ARG A 31 12.14 3.16 2.59
C ARG A 31 10.84 3.53 1.88
N TYR A 32 9.70 3.04 2.36
CA TYR A 32 8.40 3.33 1.75
C TYR A 32 8.03 4.83 1.77
N HIS A 33 8.69 5.64 2.61
CA HIS A 33 8.52 7.09 2.67
C HIS A 33 9.40 7.85 1.66
N ASP A 34 10.40 7.20 1.07
CA ASP A 34 11.28 7.82 0.08
C ASP A 34 10.62 7.76 -1.31
N GLN A 35 10.10 8.91 -1.76
CA GLN A 35 9.40 9.02 -3.04
C GLN A 35 10.28 8.60 -4.22
N LYS A 36 11.60 8.87 -4.17
CA LYS A 36 12.52 8.46 -5.24
C LYS A 36 12.66 6.95 -5.26
N HIS A 37 12.72 6.30 -4.10
CA HIS A 37 12.77 4.85 -4.01
C HIS A 37 11.47 4.19 -4.51
N ILE A 38 10.30 4.62 -4.01
CA ILE A 38 8.99 4.08 -4.41
C ILE A 38 8.68 4.28 -5.90
N THR A 39 9.22 5.34 -6.51
CA THR A 39 8.99 5.63 -7.95
C THR A 39 9.95 4.86 -8.87
N ASN A 40 11.07 4.33 -8.36
CA ASN A 40 12.08 3.67 -9.18
C ASN A 40 12.17 2.15 -8.96
N GLU A 41 11.62 1.66 -7.86
CA GLU A 41 11.63 0.23 -7.50
C GLU A 41 10.20 -0.32 -7.44
N GLN A 42 10.05 -1.59 -7.82
CA GLN A 42 8.79 -2.29 -7.78
C GLN A 42 8.57 -2.89 -6.39
N HIS A 43 7.41 -2.58 -5.79
CA HIS A 43 6.93 -3.18 -4.54
C HIS A 43 5.66 -4.01 -4.79
N PRO A 44 5.38 -5.03 -3.95
CA PRO A 44 4.14 -5.80 -4.02
C PRO A 44 2.92 -5.00 -3.56
N PHE A 45 3.14 -3.88 -2.85
CA PHE A 45 2.10 -2.99 -2.37
C PHE A 45 1.87 -1.79 -3.32
N ASN A 46 0.71 -1.14 -3.24
CA ASN A 46 0.40 0.13 -3.91
C ASN A 46 1.16 1.31 -3.30
N LEU A 47 1.02 2.51 -3.91
CA LEU A 47 1.68 3.71 -3.40
C LEU A 47 1.35 3.91 -1.91
N PRO A 48 2.35 4.13 -1.05
CA PRO A 48 2.11 4.36 0.37
C PRO A 48 1.21 5.59 0.58
N CYS A 49 0.27 5.48 1.52
CA CYS A 49 -0.53 6.63 1.92
C CYS A 49 0.39 7.69 2.55
N PRO A 50 0.26 8.99 2.18
CA PRO A 50 1.08 10.06 2.77
C PRO A 50 0.88 10.24 4.28
N TYR A 51 -0.19 9.67 4.83
CA TYR A 51 -0.52 9.70 6.25
C TYR A 51 -0.22 8.38 6.98
N THR A 52 0.38 7.38 6.30
CA THR A 52 0.87 6.17 6.96
C THR A 52 2.22 6.46 7.64
N PRO A 53 2.53 5.89 8.82
CA PRO A 53 1.85 4.80 9.51
C PRO A 53 0.68 5.19 10.42
N PHE A 54 0.63 6.41 10.97
CA PHE A 54 -0.23 6.70 12.13
C PHE A 54 -1.36 7.71 11.89
N SER A 55 -1.29 8.53 10.86
CA SER A 55 -2.16 9.71 10.70
C SER A 55 -3.35 9.48 9.74
N CYS A 56 -3.48 8.29 9.15
CA CYS A 56 -4.55 8.01 8.20
C CYS A 56 -5.87 7.68 8.91
N LYS A 57 -6.77 8.66 9.02
CA LYS A 57 -8.10 8.50 9.62
C LYS A 57 -8.98 7.47 8.91
N MET A 58 -8.88 7.36 7.58
CA MET A 58 -9.66 6.39 6.80
C MET A 58 -9.22 4.96 7.12
N PHE A 59 -7.91 4.72 7.18
CA PHE A 59 -7.39 3.41 7.55
C PHE A 59 -7.68 3.07 9.01
N ALA A 60 -7.58 4.04 9.92
CA ALA A 60 -7.98 3.85 11.31
C ALA A 60 -9.46 3.42 11.44
N LYS A 61 -10.37 4.06 10.69
CA LYS A 61 -11.78 3.67 10.62
C LYS A 61 -12.00 2.27 10.03
N LEU A 62 -11.20 1.86 9.04
CA LEU A 62 -11.27 0.51 8.46
C LEU A 62 -10.86 -0.57 9.47
N LEU A 63 -9.89 -0.28 10.33
CA LEU A 63 -9.38 -1.21 11.34
C LEU A 63 -10.26 -1.31 12.59
N GLN A 64 -11.16 -0.34 12.81
CA GLN A 64 -12.03 -0.37 13.98
C GLN A 64 -13.03 -1.55 13.87
N PRO A 65 -13.13 -2.40 14.90
CA PRO A 65 -14.13 -3.44 14.93
C PRO A 65 -15.52 -2.81 14.95
N SER A 66 -16.47 -3.40 14.22
CA SER A 66 -17.87 -2.95 14.08
C SER A 66 -18.65 -2.80 15.39
N ASN A 67 -18.07 -3.21 16.52
CA ASN A 67 -18.74 -3.31 17.81
C ASN A 67 -18.51 -2.07 18.71
N GLU A 68 -17.65 -1.14 18.31
CA GLU A 68 -17.33 0.07 19.07
C GLU A 68 -17.64 1.35 18.27
N GLN A 69 -18.92 1.71 18.12
CA GLN A 69 -19.44 3.09 18.24
C GLN A 69 -20.86 3.30 17.70
N ASN A 70 -21.57 4.23 18.35
CA ASN A 70 -22.87 4.83 18.01
C ASN A 70 -22.88 5.64 16.68
N SER A 71 -21.96 5.38 15.75
CA SER A 71 -21.86 6.07 14.46
C SER A 71 -21.10 5.20 13.45
N SER A 72 -21.67 4.04 13.12
CA SER A 72 -21.18 3.26 11.98
C SER A 72 -21.13 4.16 10.74
N PRO A 73 -20.03 4.13 9.95
CA PRO A 73 -19.96 4.86 8.69
C PRO A 73 -21.18 4.49 7.85
N ASN A 74 -21.86 5.49 7.31
CA ASN A 74 -22.91 5.21 6.34
C ASN A 74 -22.30 4.54 5.10
N ALA A 75 -23.13 3.90 4.27
CA ALA A 75 -22.64 3.12 3.13
C ALA A 75 -21.73 3.92 2.17
N ASN A 76 -21.98 5.22 2.01
CA ASN A 76 -21.17 6.11 1.16
C ASN A 76 -19.79 6.35 1.78
N GLU A 77 -19.73 6.65 3.07
CA GLU A 77 -18.47 6.84 3.79
C GLU A 77 -17.62 5.56 3.79
N MET A 78 -18.25 4.41 3.99
CA MET A 78 -17.58 3.11 3.90
C MET A 78 -16.98 2.86 2.50
N ASN A 79 -17.68 3.27 1.43
CA ASN A 79 -17.19 3.15 0.07
C ASN A 79 -15.95 4.06 -0.15
N GLU A 80 -15.97 5.28 0.37
CA GLU A 80 -14.81 6.18 0.29
C GLU A 80 -13.59 5.64 1.04
N ILE A 81 -13.80 5.09 2.24
CA ILE A 81 -12.74 4.45 3.04
C ILE A 81 -12.12 3.28 2.27
N LYS A 82 -12.95 2.39 1.72
CA LYS A 82 -12.47 1.25 0.92
C LYS A 82 -11.70 1.72 -0.30
N ARG A 83 -12.25 2.66 -1.07
CA ARG A 83 -11.58 3.23 -2.26
C ARG A 83 -10.21 3.81 -1.92
N HIS A 84 -10.09 4.51 -0.80
CA HIS A 84 -8.80 5.03 -0.32
C HIS A 84 -7.82 3.89 0.01
N CYS A 85 -8.26 2.88 0.76
CA CYS A 85 -7.42 1.78 1.21
C CYS A 85 -7.04 0.80 0.08
N TYR A 86 -7.83 0.74 -1.00
CA TYR A 86 -7.44 0.03 -2.23
C TYR A 86 -6.43 0.83 -3.06
N ARG A 87 -6.56 2.16 -3.08
CA ARG A 87 -5.67 3.04 -3.85
C ARG A 87 -4.29 3.20 -3.21
N TYR A 88 -4.25 3.27 -1.88
CA TYR A 88 -3.03 3.54 -1.13
C TYR A 88 -2.74 2.43 -0.13
N SER A 89 -1.46 2.08 -0.02
CA SER A 89 -1.01 1.09 0.95
C SER A 89 -0.71 1.70 2.31
N HIS A 90 -0.97 0.92 3.36
CA HIS A 90 -0.81 1.36 4.75
C HIS A 90 0.05 0.37 5.53
N VAL A 91 0.78 0.86 6.53
CA VAL A 91 1.53 -0.03 7.42
C VAL A 91 0.58 -0.94 8.19
N CYS A 92 0.80 -2.25 8.04
CA CYS A 92 0.04 -3.28 8.71
C CYS A 92 0.13 -3.10 10.24
N PRO A 93 -0.99 -3.18 10.99
CA PRO A 93 -0.95 -3.11 12.46
C PRO A 93 -0.01 -4.13 13.09
N TRP A 94 0.01 -5.34 12.54
CA TRP A 94 0.86 -6.45 12.98
C TRP A 94 2.27 -6.42 12.38
N GLY A 95 2.57 -5.51 11.44
CA GLY A 95 3.88 -5.39 10.81
C GLY A 95 4.38 -6.73 10.26
N ARG A 96 5.66 -7.05 10.51
CA ARG A 96 6.29 -8.33 10.13
C ARG A 96 5.69 -9.57 10.79
N LEU A 97 4.93 -9.41 11.87
CA LEU A 97 4.28 -10.52 12.58
C LEU A 97 2.91 -10.87 11.98
N CYS A 98 2.49 -10.18 10.92
CA CYS A 98 1.23 -10.48 10.26
C CYS A 98 1.30 -11.82 9.52
N ASN A 99 0.35 -12.70 9.81
CA ASN A 99 0.22 -14.01 9.14
C ASN A 99 -0.76 -14.00 7.96
N ASN A 100 -1.37 -12.85 7.64
CA ASN A 100 -2.29 -12.74 6.52
C ASN A 100 -1.51 -12.69 5.19
N GLN A 101 -1.68 -13.74 4.38
CA GLN A 101 -1.03 -13.90 3.08
C GLN A 101 -2.00 -13.68 1.90
N SER A 102 -3.21 -13.13 2.14
CA SER A 102 -4.12 -12.85 1.04
C SER A 102 -3.50 -11.81 0.09
N GLU A 103 -3.71 -12.00 -1.21
CA GLU A 103 -3.19 -11.08 -2.23
C GLU A 103 -3.71 -9.65 -2.01
N GLU A 104 -4.97 -9.52 -1.61
CA GLU A 104 -5.57 -8.25 -1.23
C GLU A 104 -4.82 -7.57 -0.07
N HIS A 105 -4.49 -8.33 0.99
CA HIS A 105 -3.75 -7.80 2.13
C HIS A 105 -2.33 -7.40 1.74
N LEU A 106 -1.63 -8.26 1.01
CA LEU A 106 -0.24 -8.02 0.60
C LEU A 106 -0.12 -6.86 -0.40
N SER A 107 -1.13 -6.61 -1.23
CA SER A 107 -1.15 -5.50 -2.18
C SER A 107 -1.55 -4.15 -1.55
N THR A 108 -2.26 -4.17 -0.43
CA THR A 108 -2.76 -2.96 0.27
C THR A 108 -2.02 -2.63 1.56
N THR A 109 -1.08 -3.47 2.00
CA THR A 109 -0.36 -3.24 3.27
C THR A 109 1.16 -3.34 3.17
N ILE A 110 1.83 -2.70 4.13
CA ILE A 110 3.30 -2.65 4.25
C ILE A 110 3.69 -3.26 5.60
N HIS A 111 4.61 -4.21 5.60
CA HIS A 111 4.96 -5.04 6.77
C HIS A 111 6.33 -4.65 7.34
N ILE A 112 6.49 -3.39 7.75
CA ILE A 112 7.69 -2.97 8.48
C ILE A 112 7.71 -3.56 9.90
N ALA A 113 8.90 -3.68 10.48
CA ALA A 113 9.02 -3.98 11.90
C ALA A 113 8.46 -2.80 12.71
N LYS A 114 7.64 -3.11 13.70
CA LYS A 114 7.20 -2.15 14.71
C LYS A 114 7.91 -2.52 16.00
N GLU A 115 8.79 -1.65 16.48
CA GLU A 115 9.20 -1.70 17.88
C GLU A 115 8.01 -1.16 18.69
N MET A 116 7.48 -1.97 19.59
CA MET A 116 6.51 -1.49 20.58
C MET A 116 7.31 -0.68 21.59
N CYS A 117 7.22 0.65 21.51
CA CYS A 117 7.75 1.57 22.53
C CYS A 117 6.79 1.66 23.71
#